data_AF-A0A8X7Z0S1-F1
#
_entry.id   AF-A0A8X7Z0S1-F1
#
_cell.length_a   1.000
_cell.length_b   1.000
_cell.length_c   1.000
_cell.angle_alpha   90.00
_cell.angle_beta   90.00
_cell.angle_gamma   90.00
#
_symmetry.space_group_name_H-M   'P 1'
#
loop_
_entity.id
_entity.type
_entity.pdbx_description
1 polymer ?
#
loop_
_entity_poly.entity_id
_entity_poly.type
_entity_poly.pdbx_seq_one_letter_code
_entity_poly.pdbx_strand_id
1 'polypeptide(L)'
;MGSESTLPEWARSLALWDLWCADACTVLAHMRRLSLPSALQANESIGWAVDVIDLRELSAKMLKKNKINLNEISHDSASGLVNRVLNMGVLLT
;
A
#
# COMPACT_ATOMS: atom_id res chain seq x y z
N MET A 1 -27.85 -7.38 -39.25
CA MET A 1 -28.12 -7.31 -37.80
C MET A 1 -26.77 -7.42 -37.12
N GLY A 2 -26.18 -6.28 -36.81
CA GLY A 2 -24.85 -6.17 -36.23
C GLY A 2 -24.94 -5.97 -34.73
N SER A 3 -23.99 -6.54 -34.01
CA SER A 3 -23.59 -6.10 -32.68
C SER A 3 -22.18 -6.60 -32.41
N GLU A 4 -21.20 -6.09 -33.15
CA GLU A 4 -19.80 -6.15 -32.72
C GLU A 4 -19.55 -4.88 -31.91
N SER A 5 -19.65 -5.01 -30.58
CA SER A 5 -19.43 -3.93 -29.62
C SER A 5 -17.93 -3.67 -29.47
N THR A 6 -17.34 -3.00 -30.46
CA THR A 6 -15.97 -2.49 -30.37
C THR A 6 -15.94 -1.29 -29.43
N LEU A 7 -15.43 -1.51 -28.21
CA LEU A 7 -15.12 -0.45 -27.26
C LEU A 7 -14.27 0.65 -27.94
N PRO A 8 -14.52 1.94 -27.65
CA PRO A 8 -13.86 3.05 -28.34
C PRO A 8 -12.34 3.02 -28.13
N GLU A 9 -11.55 3.53 -29.08
CA GLU A 9 -10.09 3.37 -29.08
C GLU A 9 -9.39 3.94 -27.84
N TRP A 10 -9.92 5.00 -27.25
CA TRP A 10 -9.42 5.55 -25.98
C TRP A 10 -9.61 4.55 -24.81
N ALA A 11 -10.68 3.75 -24.84
CA ALA A 11 -10.94 2.72 -23.84
C ALA A 11 -10.00 1.51 -24.01
N ARG A 12 -9.52 1.24 -25.23
CA ARG A 12 -8.48 0.21 -25.47
C ARG A 12 -7.13 0.63 -24.89
N SER A 13 -6.76 1.89 -25.02
CA SER A 13 -5.52 2.42 -24.43
C SER A 13 -5.57 2.43 -22.90
N LEU A 14 -6.71 2.81 -22.32
CA LEU A 14 -6.93 2.77 -20.87
C LEU A 14 -6.89 1.32 -20.34
N ALA A 15 -7.56 0.38 -21.01
CA ALA A 15 -7.54 -1.03 -20.63
C ALA A 15 -6.14 -1.67 -20.74
N LEU A 16 -5.34 -1.26 -21.72
CA LEU A 16 -3.95 -1.69 -21.85
C LEU A 16 -3.08 -1.13 -20.71
N TRP A 17 -3.32 0.13 -20.33
CA TRP A 17 -2.68 0.77 -19.19
C TRP A 17 -3.06 0.11 -17.87
N ASP A 18 -4.33 -0.24 -17.66
CA ASP A 18 -4.81 -0.95 -16.47
C ASP A 18 -4.22 -2.35 -16.38
N LEU A 19 -4.14 -3.08 -17.50
CA LEU A 19 -3.52 -4.40 -17.57
C LEU A 19 -2.01 -4.33 -17.29
N TRP A 20 -1.33 -3.33 -17.87
CA TRP A 20 0.09 -3.07 -17.62
C TRP A 20 0.35 -2.66 -16.17
N CYS A 21 -0.47 -1.77 -15.60
CA CYS A 21 -0.37 -1.38 -14.21
C CYS A 21 -0.63 -2.57 -13.28
N ALA A 22 -1.61 -3.42 -13.57
CA ALA A 22 -1.91 -4.58 -12.74
C ALA A 22 -0.74 -5.59 -12.72
N ASP A 23 -0.22 -5.99 -13.88
CA ASP A 23 0.87 -6.95 -13.96
C ASP A 23 2.20 -6.34 -13.50
N ALA A 24 2.54 -5.13 -13.93
CA ALA A 24 3.78 -4.47 -13.52
C ALA A 24 3.79 -4.14 -12.02
N CYS A 25 2.69 -3.64 -11.44
CA CYS A 25 2.63 -3.39 -10.00
C CYS A 25 2.70 -4.67 -9.19
N THR A 26 2.11 -5.77 -9.67
CA THR A 26 2.16 -7.08 -8.99
C THR A 26 3.58 -7.64 -9.01
N VAL A 27 4.25 -7.59 -10.15
CA VAL A 27 5.64 -8.04 -10.30
C VAL A 27 6.58 -7.15 -9.48
N LEU A 28 6.42 -5.82 -9.52
CA LEU A 28 7.23 -4.90 -8.70
C LEU A 28 6.98 -5.10 -7.20
N ALA A 29 5.74 -5.33 -6.78
CA ALA A 29 5.40 -5.61 -5.39
C ALA A 29 6.02 -6.94 -4.92
N HIS A 30 6.00 -7.97 -5.77
CA HIS A 30 6.62 -9.26 -5.48
C HIS A 30 8.15 -9.14 -5.37
N MET A 31 8.79 -8.47 -6.34
CA MET A 31 10.23 -8.21 -6.33
C MET A 31 10.64 -7.34 -5.14
N ARG A 32 9.86 -6.33 -4.77
CA ARG A 32 10.08 -5.51 -3.57
C ARG A 32 9.95 -6.35 -2.29
N ARG A 33 8.95 -7.23 -2.18
CA ARG A 33 8.80 -8.12 -1.01
C ARG A 33 10.00 -9.03 -0.80
N LEU A 34 10.64 -9.51 -1.86
CA LEU A 34 11.79 -10.41 -1.79
C LEU A 34 13.13 -9.67 -1.59
N SER A 35 13.29 -8.52 -2.24
CA SER A 35 14.56 -7.77 -2.23
C SER A 35 14.70 -6.81 -1.05
N LEU A 36 13.60 -6.21 -0.58
CA LEU A 36 13.63 -5.18 0.45
C LEU A 36 14.09 -5.69 1.82
N PRO A 37 13.65 -6.88 2.31
CA PRO A 37 14.14 -7.41 3.59
C PRO A 37 15.65 -7.69 3.55
N SER A 38 16.13 -8.25 2.44
CA SER A 38 17.54 -8.59 2.23
C SER A 38 18.41 -7.33 2.14
N ALA A 39 17.95 -6.30 1.44
CA ALA A 39 18.64 -5.02 1.32
C ALA A 39 18.67 -4.23 2.64
N LEU A 40 17.61 -4.33 3.46
CA LEU A 40 17.54 -3.70 4.77
C LEU A 40 18.39 -4.46 5.82
N GLN A 41 18.44 -5.79 5.75
CA GLN A 41 19.29 -6.60 6.64
C GLN A 41 20.78 -6.48 6.30
N ALA A 42 21.14 -6.22 5.04
CA ALA A 42 22.52 -6.05 4.62
C ALA A 42 23.15 -4.72 5.12
N ASN A 43 22.34 -3.76 5.56
CA ASN A 43 22.79 -2.45 6.01
C ASN A 43 22.58 -2.30 7.52
N GLU A 44 23.63 -2.51 8.31
CA GLU A 44 23.58 -2.40 9.78
C GLU A 44 23.19 -1.00 10.28
N SER A 45 23.34 0.03 9.44
CA SER A 45 23.04 1.43 9.77
C SER A 45 21.59 1.84 9.54
N ILE A 46 20.74 1.00 8.92
CA ILE A 46 19.36 1.37 8.55
C ILE A 46 18.37 0.52 9.36
N GLY A 47 17.75 1.13 10.37
CA GLY A 47 16.61 0.54 11.08
C GLY A 47 15.30 0.79 10.32
N TRP A 48 14.41 -0.21 10.32
CA TRP A 48 13.08 -0.09 9.71
C TRP A 48 11.99 -0.58 10.66
N ALA A 49 10.81 0.03 10.58
CA ALA A 49 9.63 -0.36 11.32
C ALA A 49 8.43 -0.36 10.36
N VAL A 50 7.56 -1.37 10.46
CA VAL A 50 6.35 -1.51 9.63
C VAL A 50 5.17 -1.77 10.55
N ASP A 51 4.07 -1.09 10.28
CA ASP A 51 2.76 -1.35 10.86
C ASP A 51 1.89 -2.09 9.83
N VAL A 52 1.42 -3.29 10.17
CA VAL A 52 0.60 -4.12 9.29
C VAL A 52 -0.81 -4.17 9.86
N ILE A 53 -1.74 -3.51 9.17
CA ILE A 53 -3.15 -3.47 9.56
C ILE A 53 -3.88 -4.62 8.87
N ASP A 54 -4.49 -5.51 9.65
CA ASP A 54 -5.29 -6.62 9.11
C ASP A 54 -6.61 -6.11 8.48
N LEU A 55 -7.07 -6.76 7.40
CA LEU A 55 -8.32 -6.38 6.73
C LEU A 55 -9.56 -6.50 7.64
N ARG A 56 -9.57 -7.44 8.58
CA ARG A 56 -10.67 -7.62 9.54
C ARG A 56 -10.69 -6.47 10.54
N GLU A 57 -9.53 -6.02 11.00
CA GLU A 57 -9.42 -4.86 11.88
C GLU A 57 -9.80 -3.57 11.15
N LEU A 58 -9.34 -3.43 9.90
CA LEU A 58 -9.67 -2.30 9.03
C LEU A 58 -11.18 -2.21 8.78
N SER A 59 -11.79 -3.31 8.35
CA SER A 59 -13.24 -3.36 8.11
C SER A 59 -14.05 -3.15 9.39
N ALA A 60 -13.63 -3.72 10.52
CA ALA A 60 -14.26 -3.49 11.81
C ALA A 60 -14.17 -2.01 12.24
N LYS A 61 -13.03 -1.33 12.01
CA LYS A 61 -12.88 0.11 12.30
C LYS A 61 -13.77 0.97 11.41
N MET A 62 -13.91 0.63 10.13
CA MET A 62 -14.73 1.38 9.18
C MET A 62 -16.24 1.15 9.36
N LEU A 63 -16.65 -0.01 9.88
CA LEU A 63 -18.06 -0.38 10.07
C LEU A 63 -18.61 -0.02 11.46
N LYS A 64 -17.85 0.71 12.29
CA LYS A 64 -18.31 1.22 13.58
C LYS A 64 -19.41 2.28 13.40
N LYS A 65 -20.24 2.46 14.45
CA LYS A 65 -21.28 3.50 14.52
C LYS A 65 -20.74 4.91 14.20
N ASN A 66 -19.49 5.18 14.61
CA ASN A 66 -18.74 6.32 14.12
C ASN A 66 -17.92 5.85 12.91
N LYS A 67 -18.26 6.38 11.74
CA LYS A 67 -17.60 6.04 10.48
C LYS A 67 -16.20 6.66 10.47
N ILE A 68 -15.20 5.86 10.80
CA ILE A 68 -13.80 6.24 10.71
C ILE A 68 -13.36 6.09 9.24
N ASN A 69 -12.81 7.15 8.65
CA ASN A 69 -12.36 7.13 7.25
C ASN A 69 -11.02 6.37 7.13
N LEU A 70 -10.77 5.74 5.99
CA LEU A 70 -9.46 5.18 5.62
C LEU A 70 -8.31 6.18 5.80
N ASN A 71 -8.52 7.45 5.47
CA ASN A 71 -7.51 8.49 5.67
C ASN A 71 -7.18 8.71 7.14
N GLU A 72 -8.19 8.66 8.00
CA GLU A 72 -8.02 8.83 9.45
C GLU A 72 -7.26 7.64 10.05
N ILE A 73 -7.64 6.41 9.66
CA ILE A 73 -6.91 5.20 10.06
C ILE A 73 -5.45 5.25 9.58
N SER A 74 -5.21 5.74 8.36
CA SER A 74 -3.85 5.88 7.81
C SER A 74 -3.03 6.91 8.57
N HIS A 75 -3.63 8.05 8.94
CA HIS A 75 -2.95 9.09 9.74
C HIS A 75 -2.64 8.62 11.16
N ASP A 76 -3.56 7.89 11.80
CA ASP A 76 -3.34 7.30 13.12
C ASP A 76 -2.21 6.28 13.09
N SER A 77 -2.18 5.38 12.11
CA SER A 77 -1.09 4.41 11.95
C SER A 77 0.25 5.08 11.65
N ALA A 78 0.28 6.09 10.78
CA ALA A 78 1.51 6.84 10.50
C ALA A 78 2.03 7.56 11.75
N SER A 79 1.15 8.23 12.50
CA SER A 79 1.50 8.91 13.75
C SER A 79 1.95 7.92 14.82
N GLY A 80 1.31 6.76 14.90
CA GLY A 80 1.69 5.66 15.79
C GLY A 80 3.09 5.12 15.47
N LEU A 81 3.41 4.97 14.18
CA LEU A 81 4.73 4.52 13.73
C LEU A 81 5.83 5.53 14.10
N VAL A 82 5.58 6.84 13.89
CA VAL A 82 6.52 7.91 14.29
C VAL A 82 6.74 7.90 15.81
N ASN A 83 5.67 7.82 16.60
CA ASN A 83 5.79 7.72 18.06
C ASN A 83 6.57 6.50 18.51
N ARG A 84 6.38 5.35 17.83
CA ARG A 84 7.15 4.13 18.12
C ARG A 84 8.64 4.33 17.85
N VAL A 85 9.00 5.00 16.75
CA VAL A 85 10.40 5.30 16.42
C VAL A 85 11.03 6.25 17.43
N LEU A 86 10.31 7.30 17.85
CA LEU A 86 10.75 8.21 18.91
C LEU A 86 10.94 7.47 20.25
N ASN A 87 10.04 6.56 20.61
CA ASN A 87 10.15 5.76 21.83
C ASN A 87 11.33 4.77 21.80
N MET A 88 11.82 4.38 20.62
CA MET A 88 13.05 3.59 20.48
C MET A 88 14.33 4.42 20.68
N GLY A 89 14.20 5.72 20.98
CA GLY A 89 15.34 6.62 21.21
C GLY A 89 16.00 7.10 19.92
N VAL A 90 15.34 6.93 18.77
CA VAL A 90 15.82 7.45 17.49
C VAL A 90 15.54 8.94 17.43
N LEU A 91 16.58 9.75 17.24
CA LEU A 91 16.45 11.19 17.08
C LEU A 91 15.98 11.51 15.66
N LEU A 92 14.72 11.94 15.52
CA LEU A 92 14.19 12.48 14.27
C LEU A 92 14.45 14.00 14.29
N THR A 93 15.34 14.47 13.40
CA THR A 93 15.73 15.89 13.29
C THR A 93 15.24 16.49 11.99
#